data_AF-A0AA43UHD7-F1
#
_entry.id   AF-A0AA43UHD7-F1
#
_cell.length_a   1.000
_cell.length_b   1.000
_cell.length_c   1.000
_cell.angle_alpha   90.00
_cell.angle_beta   90.00
_cell.angle_gamma   90.00
#
_symmetry.space_group_name_H-M   'P 1'
#
loop_
_entity.id
_entity.type
_entity.pdbx_description
1 polymer ?
#
loop_
_entity_poly.entity_id
_entity_poly.type
_entity_poly.pdbx_seq_one_letter_code
_entity_poly.pdbx_strand_id
1 'polypeptide(L)'
;MGLEWFYIAVVLALSDMLHTFLWRSISDFYILFGELIHQTLHSNVRLGLTHELIEALFHFVILSLVFSSPFIGMVAATVHLIIDLSHEFLNLRLTPISHRALHFVIESIVFMIIFGI
;
A
#
# COMPACT_ATOMS: atom_id res chain seq x y z
N MET A 1 24.66 10.54 7.24
CA MET A 1 23.75 9.91 6.27
C MET A 1 22.86 8.96 7.06
N GLY A 2 21.59 9.33 7.23
CA GLY A 2 20.66 8.63 8.13
C GLY A 2 20.11 7.36 7.47
N LEU A 3 19.82 6.34 8.27
CA LEU A 3 19.10 5.12 7.85
C LEU A 3 17.59 5.34 7.76
N GLU A 4 17.13 6.59 7.67
CA GLU A 4 15.71 6.96 7.68
C GLU A 4 14.96 6.33 6.51
N TRP A 5 15.52 6.38 5.30
CA TRP A 5 14.96 5.72 4.11
C TRP A 5 14.70 4.22 4.33
N PHE A 6 15.61 3.54 5.03
CA PHE A 6 15.51 2.12 5.31
C PHE A 6 14.44 1.84 6.35
N TYR A 7 14.37 2.65 7.40
CA TYR A 7 13.30 2.53 8.40
C TYR A 7 11.92 2.80 7.78
N ILE A 8 11.79 3.76 6.88
CA ILE A 8 10.54 4.01 6.15
C ILE A 8 10.14 2.76 5.35
N ALA A 9 11.06 2.16 4.60
CA ALA A 9 10.81 0.93 3.83
C ALA A 9 10.36 -0.23 4.74
N VAL A 10 11.04 -0.44 5.87
CA VAL A 10 10.69 -1.51 6.82
C VAL A 10 9.31 -1.28 7.44
N VAL A 11 9.00 -0.05 7.85
CA VAL A 11 7.70 0.28 8.44
C VAL A 11 6.58 0.14 7.40
N LEU A 12 6.82 0.53 6.14
CA LEU A 12 5.84 0.33 5.07
C LEU A 12 5.57 -1.15 4.82
N ALA A 13 6.61 -1.99 4.74
CA ALA A 13 6.43 -3.43 4.58
C ALA A 13 5.70 -4.09 5.75
N LEU A 14 5.96 -3.64 6.98
CA LEU A 14 5.20 -4.09 8.16
C LEU A 14 3.75 -3.59 8.12
N SER A 15 3.52 -2.37 7.63
CA SER A 15 2.20 -1.78 7.45
C SER A 15 1.38 -2.59 6.44
N ASP A 16 1.95 -3.00 5.31
CA ASP A 16 1.32 -3.90 4.33
C ASP A 16 0.95 -5.27 4.95
N MET A 17 1.85 -5.86 5.74
CA MET A 17 1.53 -7.09 6.48
C MET A 17 0.36 -6.91 7.47
N LEU A 18 0.32 -5.76 8.17
CA LEU A 18 -0.77 -5.42 9.08
C LEU A 18 -2.07 -5.15 8.32
N HIS A 19 -2.01 -4.46 7.19
CA HIS A 19 -3.15 -4.22 6.31
C HIS A 19 -3.76 -5.55 5.88
N THR A 20 -2.96 -6.48 5.35
CA THR A 20 -3.42 -7.83 4.98
C THR A 20 -4.12 -8.55 6.13
N PHE A 21 -3.59 -8.45 7.35
CA PHE A 21 -4.17 -9.11 8.53
C PHE A 21 -5.50 -8.47 8.96
N LEU A 22 -5.55 -7.13 9.01
CA LEU A 22 -6.77 -6.38 9.33
C LEU A 22 -7.84 -6.62 8.26
N TRP A 23 -7.44 -6.61 7.00
CA TRP A 23 -8.30 -6.86 5.86
C TRP A 23 -8.94 -8.24 5.93
N ARG A 24 -8.16 -9.29 6.24
CA ARG A 24 -8.71 -10.64 6.43
C ARG A 24 -9.72 -10.71 7.58
N SER A 25 -9.47 -9.98 8.65
CA SER A 25 -10.30 -9.98 9.87
C SER A 25 -11.59 -9.16 9.71
N ILE A 26 -11.57 -8.15 8.84
CA ILE A 26 -12.69 -7.24 8.54
C ILE A 26 -13.28 -7.56 7.16
N SER A 27 -12.85 -8.68 6.54
CA SER A 27 -13.15 -9.02 5.15
C SER A 27 -14.64 -9.13 4.91
N ASP A 28 -15.44 -9.61 5.86
CA ASP A 28 -16.91 -9.66 5.76
C ASP A 28 -17.55 -8.27 5.63
N PHE A 29 -17.04 -7.26 6.34
CA PHE A 29 -17.50 -5.88 6.22
C PHE A 29 -17.11 -5.28 4.87
N TYR A 30 -15.94 -5.68 4.35
CA TYR A 30 -15.46 -5.27 3.03
C TYR A 30 -16.07 -6.02 1.86
N ILE A 31 -16.53 -7.25 2.05
CA ILE A 31 -17.32 -7.98 1.06
C ILE A 31 -18.70 -7.32 1.01
N LEU A 32 -19.31 -6.97 2.14
CA LEU A 32 -20.56 -6.19 2.15
C LEU A 32 -20.39 -4.80 1.52
N PHE A 33 -19.31 -4.09 1.86
CA PHE A 33 -19.00 -2.77 1.29
C PHE A 33 -18.62 -2.87 -0.19
N GLY A 34 -17.81 -3.86 -0.54
CA GLY A 34 -17.37 -4.19 -1.89
C GLY A 34 -18.52 -4.70 -2.77
N GLU A 35 -19.50 -5.40 -2.19
CA GLU A 35 -20.72 -5.85 -2.86
C GLU A 35 -21.71 -4.70 -3.03
N LEU A 36 -21.86 -3.81 -2.04
CA LEU A 36 -22.54 -2.51 -2.21
C LEU A 36 -21.90 -1.69 -3.34
N ILE A 37 -20.57 -1.62 -3.38
CA ILE A 37 -19.83 -0.93 -4.44
C ILE A 37 -19.99 -1.65 -5.78
N HIS A 38 -19.90 -2.98 -5.82
CA HIS A 38 -20.04 -3.77 -7.04
C HIS A 38 -21.46 -3.65 -7.63
N GLN A 39 -22.50 -3.70 -6.78
CA GLN A 39 -23.89 -3.45 -7.16
C GLN A 39 -24.10 -2.01 -7.65
N THR A 40 -23.31 -1.04 -7.18
CA THR A 40 -23.41 0.38 -7.57
C THR A 40 -22.57 0.72 -8.81
N LEU A 41 -21.42 0.06 -9.02
CA LEU A 41 -20.39 0.48 -9.99
C LEU A 41 -20.14 -0.51 -11.14
N HIS A 42 -20.70 -1.72 -11.10
CA HIS A 42 -20.67 -2.74 -12.17
C HIS A 42 -19.28 -2.98 -12.83
N SER A 43 -18.17 -2.84 -12.11
CA SER A 43 -16.82 -3.03 -12.68
C SER A 43 -15.81 -3.51 -11.64
N ASN A 44 -15.18 -4.65 -11.90
CA ASN A 44 -14.09 -5.22 -11.08
C ASN A 44 -12.88 -4.29 -10.97
N VAL A 45 -12.62 -3.48 -12.01
CA VAL A 45 -11.53 -2.49 -12.02
C VAL A 45 -11.78 -1.37 -11.00
N ARG A 46 -13.04 -0.98 -10.78
CA ARG A 46 -13.38 0.05 -9.79
C ARG A 46 -13.28 -0.49 -8.37
N LEU A 47 -13.57 -1.79 -8.18
CA LEU A 47 -13.39 -2.46 -6.90
C LEU A 47 -11.91 -2.54 -6.54
N GLY A 48 -11.05 -2.97 -7.48
CA GLY A 48 -9.59 -2.97 -7.34
C GLY A 48 -9.05 -1.59 -6.97
N LEU A 49 -9.34 -0.59 -7.79
CA LEU A 49 -8.94 0.80 -7.52
C LEU A 49 -9.39 1.31 -6.14
N THR A 50 -10.59 0.94 -5.70
CA THR A 50 -11.08 1.35 -4.37
C THR A 50 -10.29 0.68 -3.26
N HIS A 51 -9.93 -0.60 -3.41
CA HIS A 51 -9.06 -1.31 -2.48
C HIS A 51 -7.70 -0.61 -2.37
N GLU A 52 -7.04 -0.35 -3.50
CA GLU A 52 -5.72 0.28 -3.53
C GLU A 52 -5.72 1.67 -2.89
N LEU A 53 -6.79 2.46 -3.11
CA LEU A 53 -6.91 3.78 -2.49
C LEU A 53 -7.08 3.71 -0.97
N ILE A 54 -7.79 2.70 -0.47
CA ILE A 54 -7.98 2.55 0.98
C ILE A 54 -6.71 1.99 1.63
N GLU A 55 -6.00 1.08 0.97
CA GLU A 55 -4.68 0.61 1.38
C GLU A 55 -3.67 1.76 1.46
N ALA A 56 -3.61 2.60 0.42
CA ALA A 56 -2.77 3.80 0.42
C ALA A 56 -3.13 4.75 1.57
N LEU A 57 -4.42 4.98 1.83
CA LEU A 57 -4.87 5.80 2.97
C LEU A 57 -4.45 5.19 4.31
N PHE A 58 -4.53 3.86 4.44
CA PHE A 58 -4.08 3.15 5.62
C PHE A 58 -2.58 3.37 5.85
N HIS A 59 -1.74 3.20 4.81
CA HIS A 59 -0.31 3.46 4.91
C HIS A 59 0.01 4.92 5.23
N PHE A 60 -0.72 5.86 4.66
CA PHE A 60 -0.59 7.29 4.97
C PHE A 60 -0.75 7.53 6.47
N VAL A 61 -1.81 6.99 7.08
CA VAL A 61 -2.08 7.17 8.51
C VAL A 61 -0.99 6.52 9.36
N ILE A 62 -0.66 5.25 9.11
CA ILE A 62 0.32 4.51 9.91
C ILE A 62 1.70 5.17 9.86
N LEU A 63 2.20 5.51 8.67
CA LEU A 63 3.54 6.09 8.55
C LEU A 63 3.60 7.54 9.03
N SER A 64 2.52 8.32 8.86
CA SER A 64 2.45 9.66 9.45
C SER A 64 2.57 9.63 10.96
N LEU A 65 1.94 8.63 11.62
CA LEU A 65 2.01 8.46 13.07
C LEU A 65 3.38 7.96 13.53
N VAL A 66 3.91 6.90 12.92
CA VAL A 66 5.19 6.28 13.32
C VAL A 66 6.35 7.28 13.20
N PHE A 67 6.40 8.05 12.12
CA PHE A 67 7.46 9.04 11.90
C PHE A 67 7.11 10.44 12.39
N SER A 68 5.90 10.65 12.93
CA SER A 68 5.38 11.98 13.30
C SER A 68 5.52 13.01 12.16
N SER A 69 5.36 12.55 10.92
CA SER A 69 5.61 13.34 9.71
C SER A 69 4.56 13.02 8.63
N PRO A 70 3.59 13.92 8.40
CA PRO A 70 2.60 13.72 7.34
C PRO A 70 3.23 13.70 5.95
N PHE A 71 4.41 14.31 5.78
CA PHE A 71 5.16 14.25 4.54
C PHE A 71 5.66 12.83 4.24
N ILE A 72 6.26 12.15 5.23
CA ILE A 72 6.72 10.76 5.08
C ILE A 72 5.54 9.83 4.78
N GLY A 73 4.43 9.99 5.52
CA GLY A 73 3.22 9.22 5.28
C GLY A 73 2.68 9.43 3.86
N MET A 74 2.64 10.66 3.36
CA MET A 74 2.16 10.98 2.01
C MET A 74 3.07 10.39 0.94
N VAL A 75 4.39 10.53 1.08
CA VAL A 75 5.36 9.98 0.12
C VAL A 75 5.23 8.46 0.06
N ALA A 76 5.21 7.80 1.22
CA ALA A 76 5.15 6.35 1.27
C ALA A 76 3.83 5.78 0.73
N ALA A 77 2.68 6.36 1.10
CA ALA A 77 1.38 5.97 0.57
C ALA A 77 1.29 6.15 -0.95
N THR A 78 1.85 7.25 -1.47
CA THR A 78 1.85 7.53 -2.91
C THR A 78 2.73 6.54 -3.66
N VAL A 79 3.92 6.23 -3.14
CA VAL A 79 4.84 5.26 -3.76
C VAL A 79 4.21 3.87 -3.79
N HIS A 80 3.62 3.43 -2.67
CA HIS A 80 2.92 2.14 -2.58
C HIS A 80 1.78 2.06 -3.60
N LEU A 81 0.89 3.05 -3.60
CA LEU A 81 -0.24 3.13 -4.54
C LEU A 81 0.19 3.07 -6.01
N ILE A 82 1.27 3.78 -6.37
CA ILE A 82 1.79 3.76 -7.74
C ILE A 82 2.24 2.35 -8.14
N ILE A 83 2.87 1.63 -7.20
CA ILE A 83 3.33 0.26 -7.43
C ILE A 83 2.12 -0.68 -7.61
N ASP A 84 1.10 -0.59 -6.75
CA ASP A 84 -0.12 -1.41 -6.87
C ASP A 84 -0.86 -1.17 -8.19
N LEU A 85 -1.09 0.11 -8.53
CA LEU A 85 -1.74 0.47 -9.80
C LEU A 85 -0.92 -0.01 -11.00
N SER A 86 0.41 -0.01 -10.89
CA SER A 86 1.28 -0.56 -11.94
C SER A 86 1.12 -2.07 -12.07
N HIS A 87 0.99 -2.80 -10.95
CA HIS A 87 0.74 -4.24 -10.96
C HIS A 87 -0.61 -4.59 -11.61
N GLU A 88 -1.66 -3.86 -11.25
CA GLU A 88 -2.99 -4.05 -11.82
C GLU A 88 -3.00 -3.72 -13.31
N PHE A 89 -2.41 -2.60 -13.71
CA PHE A 89 -2.32 -2.19 -15.13
C PHE A 89 -1.54 -3.20 -15.99
N LEU A 90 -0.43 -3.73 -15.46
CA LEU A 90 0.39 -4.72 -16.15
C LEU A 90 -0.15 -6.15 -16.06
N ASN A 91 -1.26 -6.37 -15.34
CA ASN A 91 -1.85 -7.70 -15.08
C ASN A 91 -0.83 -8.72 -14.54
N LEU A 92 0.06 -8.28 -13.65
CA LEU A 92 1.09 -9.15 -13.09
C LEU A 92 0.46 -10.17 -12.12
N ARG A 93 0.67 -11.46 -12.39
CA ARG A 93 0.23 -12.55 -11.50
C ARG A 93 1.35 -12.94 -10.56
N LEU A 94 1.39 -12.29 -9.40
CA LEU A 94 2.41 -12.50 -8.38
C LEU A 94 1.87 -13.37 -7.24
N THR A 95 2.71 -14.25 -6.70
CA THR A 95 2.45 -14.86 -5.38
C THR A 95 2.50 -13.78 -4.30
N PRO A 96 1.85 -13.98 -3.13
CA PRO A 96 1.89 -12.99 -2.04
C PRO A 96 3.30 -12.63 -1.58
N ILE A 97 4.24 -13.58 -1.64
CA ILE A 97 5.65 -13.33 -1.26
C ILE A 97 6.35 -12.50 -2.33
N SER A 98 6.20 -12.86 -3.61
CA SER A 98 6.80 -12.09 -4.70
C SER A 98 6.24 -10.67 -4.82
N HIS A 99 4.95 -10.48 -4.51
CA HIS A 99 4.32 -9.17 -4.44
C HIS A 99 5.04 -8.29 -3.41
N ARG A 100 5.10 -8.74 -2.16
CA ARG A 100 5.75 -7.99 -1.07
C ARG A 100 7.24 -7.76 -1.29
N ALA A 101 7.94 -8.74 -1.87
CA ALA A 101 9.35 -8.57 -2.21
C ALA A 101 9.56 -7.48 -3.27
N LEU A 102 8.67 -7.39 -4.27
CA LEU A 102 8.70 -6.37 -5.31
C LEU A 102 8.47 -4.97 -4.72
N HIS A 103 7.44 -4.82 -3.89
CA HIS A 103 7.18 -3.59 -3.13
C HIS A 103 8.41 -3.18 -2.34
N PHE A 104 8.91 -4.05 -1.46
CA PHE A 104 10.03 -3.72 -0.60
C PHE A 104 11.27 -3.27 -1.37
N VAL A 105 11.58 -3.91 -2.52
CA VAL A 105 12.73 -3.52 -3.36
C VAL A 105 12.51 -2.17 -4.02
N ILE A 106 11.38 -1.95 -4.69
CA ILE A 106 11.13 -0.71 -5.43
C ILE A 106 10.97 0.47 -4.45
N GLU A 107 10.20 0.29 -3.38
CA GLU A 107 9.99 1.29 -2.34
C GLU A 107 11.32 1.69 -1.68
N SER A 108 12.18 0.70 -1.35
CA SER A 108 13.51 0.98 -0.80
C SER A 108 14.37 1.82 -1.74
N ILE A 109 14.37 1.52 -3.04
CA ILE A 109 15.11 2.30 -4.04
C ILE A 109 14.58 3.73 -4.09
N VAL A 110 13.26 3.91 -4.13
CA VAL A 110 12.63 5.23 -4.18
C VAL A 110 12.93 6.03 -2.90
N PHE A 111 12.78 5.44 -1.72
CA PHE A 111 13.08 6.12 -0.46
C PHE A 111 14.55 6.45 -0.32
N MET A 112 15.46 5.59 -0.79
CA MET A 112 16.89 5.90 -0.81
C MET A 112 17.20 7.11 -1.71
N ILE A 113 16.51 7.26 -2.84
CA ILE A 113 16.66 8.44 -3.72
C ILE A 113 16.14 9.72 -3.03
N ILE A 114 15.02 9.63 -2.32
CA ILE A 114 14.36 10.81 -1.71
C ILE A 114 15.00 11.21 -0.37
N PHE A 115 15.33 10.23 0.48
CA PHE A 115 15.73 10.43 1.89
C PHE A 115 17.16 9.92 2.19
N GLY A 116 17.91 9.44 1.21
CA GLY A 116 19.24 8.86 1.42
C GLY A 116 20.42 9.84 1.41
N ILE A 117 20.19 11.12 1.10
CA ILE A 117 21.20 12.20 1.08
C ILE A 117 21.34 12.78 2.49
#